data_AF-A0A6B8W5F1-F1
#
_entry.id   AF-A0A6B8W5F1-F1
#
_cell.length_a   1.000
_cell.length_b   1.000
_cell.length_c   1.000
_cell.angle_alpha   90.00
_cell.angle_beta   90.00
_cell.angle_gamma   90.00
#
_symmetry.space_group_name_H-M   'P 1'
#
loop_
_entity.id
_entity.type
_entity.pdbx_description
1 polymer ?
#
loop_
_entity_poly.entity_id
_entity_poly.type
_entity_poly.pdbx_seq_one_letter_code
_entity_poly.pdbx_strand_id
1 'polypeptide(L)' 'MSKNNVIDISTAIPRDGEEPWVSVKTAAAHFELSTRTVERLIAAGKVPVLRLGRANRVRLSDVLSAGQFIPAVAM' A
#
# COMPACT_ATOMS: atom_id res chain seq x y z
N MET A 1 -38.08 -18.87 11.32
CA MET A 1 -36.93 -18.84 10.39
C MET A 1 -36.64 -17.38 10.04
N SER A 2 -35.58 -16.78 10.58
CA SER A 2 -35.02 -15.54 10.01
C SER A 2 -33.51 -15.57 10.25
N LYS A 3 -32.74 -15.46 9.17
CA LYS A 3 -31.29 -15.68 9.13
C LYS A 3 -30.60 -14.40 9.62
N ASN A 4 -30.08 -14.41 10.85
CA ASN A 4 -29.17 -13.36 11.31
C ASN A 4 -27.85 -13.48 10.53
N ASN A 5 -27.68 -12.61 9.53
CA ASN A 5 -26.43 -12.46 8.81
C ASN A 5 -25.46 -11.66 9.68
N VAL A 6 -24.78 -12.34 10.60
CA VAL A 6 -23.65 -11.79 11.33
C VAL A 6 -22.52 -11.63 10.31
N ILE A 7 -22.32 -10.40 9.85
CA ILE A 7 -21.15 -10.05 9.05
C ILE A 7 -20.00 -10.05 10.05
N ASP A 8 -19.22 -11.13 10.03
CA ASP A 8 -18.00 -11.25 10.83
C ASP A 8 -16.98 -10.23 10.32
N ILE A 9 -17.04 -9.01 10.86
CA ILE A 9 -16.16 -7.88 10.53
C ILE A 9 -14.72 -8.12 11.03
N SER A 10 -14.44 -9.24 11.68
CA SER A 10 -13.13 -9.59 12.25
C SER A 10 -12.05 -9.87 11.19
N THR A 11 -12.42 -9.97 9.91
CA THR A 11 -11.45 -10.24 8.82
C THR A 11 -10.64 -8.99 8.39
N ALA A 12 -10.99 -7.79 8.87
CA ALA A 12 -10.33 -6.54 8.47
C ALA A 12 -9.76 -5.70 9.64
N ILE A 13 -9.65 -6.26 10.83
CA ILE A 13 -8.99 -5.59 11.96
C ILE A 13 -7.48 -5.87 11.82
N PRO A 14 -6.63 -4.88 11.45
CA PRO A 14 -5.18 -5.07 11.53
C PRO A 14 -4.83 -5.41 12.97
N ARG A 15 -4.11 -6.52 13.18
CA ARG A 15 -3.63 -6.88 14.52
C ARG A 15 -2.80 -5.72 15.05
N ASP A 16 -3.07 -5.31 16.29
CA ASP A 16 -2.45 -4.15 16.94
C ASP A 16 -0.96 -4.04 16.62
N GLY A 17 -0.61 -3.01 15.84
CA GLY A 17 0.77 -2.63 15.52
C GLY A 17 1.30 -2.95 14.12
N GLU A 18 0.57 -3.72 13.29
CA GLU A 18 1.05 -4.02 11.93
C GLU A 18 0.42 -3.08 10.89
N GLU A 19 1.26 -2.32 10.18
CA GLU A 19 0.81 -1.39 9.16
C GLU A 19 0.11 -2.12 8.00
N PRO A 20 -1.09 -1.66 7.57
CA PRO A 20 -1.86 -2.34 6.56
C PRO A 20 -1.19 -2.34 5.18
N TRP A 21 -1.28 -3.47 4.49
CA TRP A 21 -0.90 -3.61 3.09
C TRP A 21 -1.97 -2.98 2.20
N VAL A 22 -1.65 -1.87 1.55
CA VAL A 22 -2.57 -1.12 0.67
C VAL A 22 -2.26 -1.34 -0.80
N SER A 23 -3.21 -1.01 -1.69
CA SER A 23 -2.95 -1.04 -3.13
C SER A 23 -1.94 0.01 -3.54
N VAL A 24 -1.19 -0.24 -4.62
CA VAL A 24 -0.32 0.78 -5.25
C VAL A 24 -1.10 2.06 -5.58
N LYS A 25 -2.35 1.93 -6.04
CA LYS A 25 -3.22 3.07 -6.34
C LYS A 25 -3.56 3.87 -5.08
N THR A 26 -3.84 3.20 -3.97
CA THR A 26 -4.13 3.83 -2.67
C THR A 26 -2.91 4.55 -2.14
N ALA A 27 -1.73 3.92 -2.18
CA ALA A 27 -0.48 4.55 -1.75
C ALA A 27 -0.13 5.76 -2.61
N ALA A 28 -0.27 5.64 -3.94
CA ALA A 28 -0.06 6.75 -4.86
C ALA A 28 -0.99 7.94 -4.56
N ALA A 29 -2.28 7.69 -4.35
CA ALA A 29 -3.23 8.72 -3.98
C ALA A 29 -2.91 9.36 -2.61
N HIS A 30 -2.45 8.57 -1.64
CA HIS A 30 -2.11 9.05 -0.30
C HIS A 30 -0.94 10.04 -0.30
N PHE A 31 0.07 9.83 -1.16
CA PHE A 31 1.25 10.69 -1.27
C PHE A 31 1.22 11.65 -2.47
N GLU A 32 0.07 11.76 -3.15
CA GLU A 32 -0.08 12.57 -4.38
C GLU A 32 0.95 12.22 -5.48
N LEU A 33 1.35 10.95 -5.54
CA LEU A 33 2.26 10.42 -6.55
C LEU A 33 1.49 9.78 -7.70
N SER A 34 2.12 9.67 -8.87
CA SER A 34 1.62 8.79 -9.92
C SER A 34 1.80 7.32 -9.52
N THR A 35 0.86 6.45 -9.91
CA THR A 35 1.00 4.99 -9.72
C THR A 35 2.29 4.47 -10.35
N ARG A 36 2.65 5.00 -11.52
CA ARG A 36 3.88 4.67 -12.24
C ARG A 36 5.13 4.98 -11.41
N THR A 37 5.13 6.08 -10.63
CA THR A 37 6.25 6.39 -9.73
C THR A 37 6.40 5.31 -8.67
N VAL A 38 5.30 4.90 -8.02
CA VAL A 38 5.32 3.85 -6.99
C VAL A 38 5.76 2.51 -7.59
N GLU A 39 5.24 2.14 -8.77
CA GLU A 39 5.66 0.94 -9.50
C GLU A 39 7.15 0.95 -9.86
N ARG A 40 7.68 2.12 -10.24
CA ARG A 40 9.12 2.29 -10.52
C ARG A 40 9.95 2.11 -9.25
N LEU A 41 9.48 2.61 -8.09
CA LEU A 41 10.18 2.40 -6.82
C LEU A 41 10.19 0.92 -6.41
N ILE A 42 9.07 0.21 -6.63
CA ILE A 42 8.99 -1.24 -6.44
C ILE A 42 9.95 -1.97 -7.39
N ALA A 43 9.95 -1.63 -8.69
CA ALA A 43 10.82 -2.24 -9.69
C ALA A 43 12.30 -1.98 -9.42
N ALA A 44 12.64 -0.82 -8.85
CA ALA A 44 13.97 -0.48 -8.41
C ALA A 44 14.37 -1.14 -7.07
N GLY A 45 13.48 -1.91 -6.45
CA GLY A 45 13.73 -2.58 -5.16
C GLY A 45 13.74 -1.64 -3.95
N LYS A 46 13.29 -0.38 -4.11
CA LYS A 46 13.29 0.63 -3.03
C LYS A 46 12.08 0.51 -2.09
N VAL A 47 11.00 -0.11 -2.56
CA VAL A 47 9.77 -0.33 -1.80
C VAL A 47 9.49 -1.83 -1.75
N PRO A 48 9.50 -2.46 -0.56
CA PRO A 48 9.01 -3.82 -0.38
C PRO A 48 7.59 -3.98 -0.92
N VAL A 49 7.35 -5.10 -1.61
CA VAL A 49 6.05 -5.38 -2.23
C VAL A 49 5.55 -6.76 -1.83
N LEU A 50 4.32 -6.81 -1.34
CA LEU A 50 3.57 -8.06 -1.19
C LEU A 50 2.83 -8.34 -2.50
N ARG A 51 3.18 -9.45 -3.16
CA ARG A 51 2.53 -9.90 -4.40
C ARG A 51 1.40 -10.87 -4.09
N LEU A 52 0.17 -10.46 -4.37
CA LEU A 52 -1.04 -11.26 -4.25
C LEU A 52 -1.57 -11.59 -5.65
N GLY A 53 -0.98 -12.60 -6.28
CA GLY A 53 -1.26 -12.96 -7.67
C GLY A 53 -0.86 -11.83 -8.62
N ARG A 54 -1.85 -11.19 -9.27
CA ARG A 54 -1.63 -10.03 -10.15
C ARG A 54 -1.64 -8.69 -9.42
N ALA A 55 -1.99 -8.66 -8.14
CA ALA A 55 -2.09 -7.43 -7.36
C ALA A 55 -0.81 -7.21 -6.54
N ASN A 56 -0.26 -5.99 -6.64
CA ASN A 56 0.82 -5.53 -5.78
C ASN A 56 0.25 -4.74 -4.60
N ARG A 57 0.74 -5.04 -3.40
CA ARG A 57 0.45 -4.29 -2.18
C ARG A 57 1.75 -3.76 -1.57
N VAL A 58 1.65 -2.60 -0.94
CA VAL A 58 2.77 -1.90 -0.30
C VAL A 58 2.31 -1.34 1.05
N ARG A 59 3.27 -1.09 1.95
CA ARG A 59 3.04 -0.29 3.15
C ARG A 59 3.27 1.19 2.84
N LEU A 60 2.55 2.08 3.52
CA LEU A 60 2.69 3.52 3.31
C LEU A 60 4.04 4.02 3.86
N SER A 61 4.52 3.50 4.99
CA SER A 61 5.82 3.83 5.57
C SER A 61 6.99 3.50 4.64
N ASP A 62 6.92 2.37 3.94
CA ASP A 62 7.92 1.97 2.96
C ASP A 62 7.95 2.93 1.76
N VAL A 63 6.78 3.33 1.27
CA VAL A 63 6.66 4.30 0.17
C VAL A 63 7.13 5.69 0.61
N LEU A 64 6.79 6.12 1.83
CA LEU A 64 7.27 7.37 2.42
C LEU A 64 8.79 7.39 2.53
N SER A 65 9.36 6.31 3.07
CA SER A 65 10.81 6.16 3.23
C SER A 65 11.50 6.22 1.87
N ALA A 66 10.98 5.51 0.86
CA ALA A 66 11.53 5.56 -0.49
C ALA A 66 11.33 6.93 -1.19
N GLY A 67 10.24 7.62 -0.88
CA GLY A 67 9.87 8.94 -1.40
C GLY A 67 10.80 10.05 -0.90
N GLN A 68 11.26 9.97 0.35
CA GLN A 68 12.28 10.88 0.89
C GLN A 68 13.63 10.77 0.15
N PHE A 69 13.90 9.63 -0.51
CA PHE A 69 15.08 9.44 -1.36
C PHE A 69 14.83 9.79 -2.83
N ILE A 70 13.73 10.46 -3.18
CA ILE A 70 13.61 11.13 -4.47
C ILE A 70 14.43 12.42 -4.33
N PRO A 71 15.66 12.52 -4.90
CA PRO A 71 16.31 13.82 -4.99
C PRO A 71 15.30 14.73 -5.69
N ALA A 72 14.96 15.84 -5.05
CA ALA A 72 14.09 16.85 -5.64
C ALA A 72 14.65 17.18 -7.02
N VAL A 73 14.11 16.55 -8.07
CA VAL A 73 14.36 16.98 -9.42
C VAL A 73 13.60 18.29 -9.49
N ALA A 74 14.39 19.35 -9.42
CA ALA A 74 14.01 20.73 -9.63
C ALA A 74 12.80 20.82 -10.56
N MET A 75 11.71 21.32 -10.01
CA MET A 75 10.64 21.94 -10.80
C MET A 75 10.90 23.43 -10.82
#